data_AF-A0A8S9WBE0-F1
#
_entry.id   AF-A0A8S9WBE0-F1
#
_cell.length_a   1.000
_cell.length_b   1.000
_cell.length_c   1.000
_cell.angle_alpha   90.00
_cell.angle_beta   90.00
_cell.angle_gamma   90.00
#
_symmetry.space_group_name_H-M   'P 1'
#
loop_
_entity.id
_entity.type
_entity.pdbx_description
1 polymer ?
#
loop_
_entity_poly.entity_id
_entity_poly.type
_entity_poly.pdbx_seq_one_letter_code
_entity_poly.pdbx_strand_id
1 'polypeptide(L)'
;RQVIDKALVSDQVIDIFDAAGIKKPDISILSEDFLLEVQGMEHKNIALEVLKKLLNDEIKARIKKNLVEGRTLMEMLEDSIKRYHNKVITAAEVIEELIELSKEIKRIDKEPKEMGLSEYEYAFYTAIADNESARELMQKDTLRELAVVLFEKVKQNASIDWTIKENVRAKLRVIVKRTLRQYGYPPDMQALATETVLKQAELIADEMTNME
;
A
#
# COMPACT_ATOMS: atom_id res chain seq x y z
N ARG A 1 -46.19 3.33 -32.46
CA ARG A 1 -45.10 2.52 -31.88
C ARG A 1 -43.79 3.21 -32.29
N GLN A 2 -43.36 4.27 -31.60
CA GLN A 2 -42.43 4.27 -30.44
C GLN A 2 -41.13 3.50 -30.78
N VAL A 3 -40.05 4.19 -31.20
CA VAL A 3 -38.91 4.77 -30.42
C VAL A 3 -38.08 3.69 -29.70
N ILE A 4 -36.74 3.60 -29.74
CA ILE A 4 -35.64 4.50 -30.14
C ILE A 4 -34.40 3.60 -30.32
N ASP A 5 -33.62 3.86 -31.38
CA ASP A 5 -32.20 3.48 -31.48
C ASP A 5 -31.42 4.14 -30.35
N LYS A 6 -30.87 3.35 -29.44
CA LYS A 6 -29.85 3.83 -28.50
C LYS A 6 -28.50 3.22 -28.85
N ALA A 7 -27.83 3.89 -29.77
CA ALA A 7 -26.39 4.03 -29.72
C ALA A 7 -26.02 4.55 -28.31
N LEU A 8 -25.50 3.66 -27.47
CA LEU A 8 -24.83 4.02 -26.23
C LEU A 8 -23.34 3.89 -26.50
N VAL A 9 -22.82 4.96 -27.08
CA VAL A 9 -21.52 5.59 -26.80
C VAL A 9 -20.65 4.73 -25.89
N SER A 10 -19.89 3.79 -26.47
CA SER A 10 -18.59 3.47 -25.89
C SER A 10 -17.70 4.64 -26.27
N ASP A 11 -17.71 5.68 -25.44
CA ASP A 11 -16.70 6.72 -25.54
C ASP A 11 -15.35 6.01 -25.58
N GLN A 12 -14.60 6.32 -26.62
CA GLN A 12 -13.26 5.84 -26.86
C GLN A 12 -12.44 6.12 -25.60
N VAL A 13 -12.30 5.12 -24.73
CA VAL A 13 -11.20 5.10 -23.78
C VAL A 13 -9.98 4.88 -24.66
N ILE A 14 -9.45 5.97 -25.19
CA ILE A 14 -8.12 5.99 -25.77
C ILE A 14 -7.23 5.42 -24.67
N ASP A 15 -6.71 4.22 -24.90
CA ASP A 15 -5.78 3.59 -24.00
C ASP A 15 -4.57 4.52 -23.94
N ILE A 16 -4.39 5.21 -22.80
CA ILE A 16 -3.36 6.22 -22.59
C ILE A 16 -1.97 5.65 -22.93
N PHE A 17 -1.78 4.33 -22.79
CA PHE A 17 -0.56 3.63 -23.19
C PHE A 17 -0.40 3.58 -24.73
N ASP A 18 -1.46 3.24 -25.46
CA ASP A 18 -1.46 3.21 -26.93
C ASP A 18 -1.29 4.62 -27.52
N ALA A 19 -1.90 5.64 -26.91
CA ALA A 19 -1.74 7.04 -27.32
C ALA A 19 -0.36 7.62 -27.00
N ALA A 20 0.34 7.06 -26.02
CA ALA A 20 1.72 7.42 -25.69
C ALA A 20 2.76 6.64 -26.52
N GLY A 21 2.34 5.69 -27.37
CA GLY A 21 3.25 4.83 -28.13
C GLY A 21 3.96 3.76 -27.28
N ILE A 22 3.49 3.54 -26.05
CA ILE A 22 4.10 2.65 -25.07
C ILE A 22 3.50 1.26 -25.24
N LYS A 23 4.33 0.25 -25.53
CA LYS A 23 3.87 -1.15 -25.48
C LYS A 23 3.43 -1.46 -24.05
N LYS A 24 2.21 -1.98 -23.87
CA LYS A 24 1.69 -2.45 -22.57
C LYS A 24 2.78 -3.28 -21.88
N PRO A 25 3.40 -2.77 -20.79
CA PRO A 25 4.52 -3.45 -20.20
C PRO A 25 4.00 -4.69 -19.47
N ASP A 26 4.43 -5.87 -19.94
CA ASP A 26 4.29 -7.11 -19.19
C ASP A 26 5.33 -7.09 -18.04
N ILE A 27 4.82 -7.06 -16.80
CA ILE A 27 5.48 -7.52 -15.57
C ILE A 27 6.89 -6.94 -15.29
N SER A 28 7.00 -5.61 -15.30
CA SER A 28 7.80 -4.86 -14.32
C SER A 28 7.27 -3.45 -14.39
N ILE A 29 6.10 -3.24 -13.79
CA ILE A 29 5.47 -1.93 -13.66
C ILE A 29 6.51 -1.08 -12.96
N LEU A 30 7.21 -0.21 -13.71
CA LEU A 30 8.36 0.61 -13.31
C LEU A 30 9.79 0.09 -13.64
N SER A 31 10.02 -0.68 -14.71
CA SER A 31 11.40 -0.99 -15.17
C SER A 31 12.23 0.29 -15.36
N GLU A 32 13.55 0.22 -15.14
CA GLU A 32 14.42 1.40 -15.34
C GLU A 32 14.32 1.95 -16.76
N ASP A 33 14.24 1.05 -17.76
CA ASP A 33 14.05 1.41 -19.17
C ASP A 33 12.76 2.20 -19.41
N PHE A 34 11.64 1.78 -18.78
CA PHE A 34 10.37 2.48 -18.88
C PHE A 34 10.44 3.87 -18.26
N LEU A 35 11.06 4.00 -17.08
CA LEU A 35 11.20 5.30 -16.40
C LEU A 35 12.05 6.27 -17.24
N LEU A 36 13.10 5.77 -17.89
CA LEU A 36 13.93 6.55 -18.82
C LEU A 36 13.15 6.98 -20.06
N GLU A 37 12.33 6.09 -20.63
CA GLU A 37 11.47 6.41 -21.78
C GLU A 37 10.47 7.52 -21.41
N VAL A 38 9.78 7.38 -20.26
CA VAL A 38 8.83 8.37 -19.78
C VAL A 38 9.51 9.72 -19.49
N GLN A 39 10.70 9.70 -18.87
CA GLN A 39 11.49 10.91 -18.65
C GLN A 39 11.87 11.58 -19.98
N GLY A 40 12.09 10.79 -21.04
CA GLY A 40 12.44 11.26 -22.39
C GLY A 40 11.26 11.76 -23.24
N MET A 41 10.00 11.51 -22.84
CA MET A 41 8.82 11.89 -23.64
C MET A 41 8.77 13.40 -23.92
N GLU A 42 8.45 13.76 -25.17
CA GLU A 42 8.30 15.16 -25.59
C GLU A 42 7.16 15.86 -24.82
N HIS A 43 6.02 15.19 -24.68
CA HIS A 43 4.86 15.71 -24.00
C HIS A 43 4.84 15.32 -22.51
N LYS A 44 5.46 16.16 -21.66
CA LYS A 44 5.56 15.93 -20.20
C LYS A 44 4.21 15.75 -19.50
N ASN A 45 3.15 16.40 -19.95
CA ASN A 45 1.83 16.23 -19.35
C ASN A 45 1.26 14.82 -19.59
N ILE A 46 1.57 14.21 -20.74
CA ILE A 46 1.17 12.82 -21.04
C ILE A 46 1.99 11.86 -20.18
N ALA A 47 3.31 12.07 -20.11
CA ALA A 47 4.22 11.33 -19.25
C ALA A 47 3.75 11.30 -17.78
N LEU A 48 3.33 12.46 -17.26
CA LEU A 48 2.81 12.61 -15.92
C LEU A 48 1.54 11.78 -15.69
N GLU A 49 0.54 11.88 -16.56
CA GLU A 49 -0.71 11.13 -16.39
C GLU A 49 -0.51 9.62 -16.52
N VAL A 50 0.42 9.19 -17.39
CA VAL A 50 0.83 7.78 -17.50
C VAL A 50 1.41 7.28 -16.17
N LEU A 51 2.42 7.97 -15.63
CA LEU A 51 3.06 7.57 -14.37
C LEU A 51 2.10 7.58 -13.20
N LYS A 52 1.31 8.65 -13.08
CA LYS A 52 0.30 8.80 -12.03
C LYS A 52 -0.70 7.64 -12.06
N LYS A 53 -1.21 7.26 -13.23
CA LYS A 53 -2.14 6.14 -13.36
C LYS A 53 -1.48 4.82 -12.94
N LEU A 54 -0.29 4.54 -13.46
CA LEU A 54 0.45 3.32 -13.13
C LEU A 54 0.76 3.21 -11.63
N LEU A 55 1.30 4.27 -11.04
CA LEU A 55 1.64 4.31 -9.62
C LEU A 55 0.38 4.18 -8.76
N ASN A 56 -0.69 4.89 -9.09
CA ASN A 56 -1.95 4.77 -8.37
C ASN A 56 -2.48 3.32 -8.37
N ASP A 57 -2.47 2.65 -9.52
CA ASP A 57 -2.98 1.28 -9.64
C ASP A 57 -2.11 0.28 -8.87
N GLU A 58 -0.78 0.44 -8.95
CA GLU A 58 0.20 -0.35 -8.21
C GLU A 58 0.06 -0.16 -6.69
N ILE A 59 -0.04 1.08 -6.21
CA ILE A 59 -0.22 1.39 -4.79
C ILE A 59 -1.56 0.84 -4.30
N LYS A 60 -2.64 0.94 -5.10
CA LYS A 60 -3.95 0.35 -4.75
C LYS A 60 -3.88 -1.17 -4.62
N ALA A 61 -3.12 -1.85 -5.47
CA ALA A 61 -2.90 -3.29 -5.34
C ALA A 61 -2.18 -3.62 -4.02
N ARG A 62 -1.19 -2.81 -3.63
CA ARG A 62 -0.41 -2.97 -2.39
C ARG A 62 -1.19 -2.65 -1.12
N ILE A 63 -2.07 -1.66 -1.15
CA ILE A 63 -2.96 -1.31 -0.03
C ILE A 63 -3.78 -2.53 0.41
N LYS A 64 -4.08 -3.48 -0.49
CA LYS A 64 -4.78 -4.73 -0.14
C LYS A 64 -3.97 -5.69 0.72
N LYS A 65 -2.65 -5.52 0.77
CA LYS A 65 -1.72 -6.35 1.55
C LYS A 65 -1.16 -5.61 2.76
N ASN A 66 -0.71 -4.37 2.56
CA ASN A 66 -0.10 -3.54 3.62
C ASN A 66 -0.79 -2.17 3.67
N LEU A 67 -1.60 -1.96 4.71
CA LEU A 67 -2.38 -0.74 4.88
C LEU A 67 -1.49 0.48 5.15
N VAL A 68 -0.45 0.33 5.97
CA VAL A 68 0.39 1.46 6.40
C VAL A 68 1.24 1.95 5.24
N GLU A 69 2.01 1.06 4.62
CA GLU A 69 2.87 1.43 3.49
C GLU A 69 2.08 1.92 2.30
N GLY A 70 0.97 1.24 1.99
CA GLY A 70 0.09 1.65 0.92
C GLY A 70 -0.47 3.06 1.14
N ARG A 71 -0.81 3.42 2.39
CA ARG A 71 -1.23 4.79 2.73
C ARG A 71 -0.09 5.78 2.55
N THR A 72 1.11 5.50 3.09
CA THR A 72 2.27 6.39 2.96
C THR A 72 2.63 6.65 1.50
N LEU A 73 2.66 5.61 0.67
CA LEU A 73 2.92 5.74 -0.77
C LEU A 73 1.83 6.55 -1.48
N MET A 74 0.56 6.35 -1.12
CA MET A 74 -0.55 7.13 -1.68
C MET A 74 -0.45 8.61 -1.28
N GLU A 75 -0.12 8.89 -0.02
CA GLU A 75 0.09 10.27 0.47
C GLU A 75 1.24 10.96 -0.27
N MET A 76 2.35 10.26 -0.52
CA MET A 76 3.47 10.78 -1.32
C MET A 76 3.03 11.10 -2.76
N LEU A 77 2.30 10.19 -3.41
CA LEU A 77 1.76 10.40 -4.75
C LEU A 77 0.84 11.63 -4.79
N GLU A 78 -0.12 11.69 -3.87
CA GLU A 78 -1.10 12.77 -3.80
C GLU A 78 -0.44 14.13 -3.53
N ASP A 79 0.58 14.19 -2.66
CA ASP A 79 1.30 15.42 -2.37
C ASP A 79 2.09 15.93 -3.59
N SER A 80 2.82 15.06 -4.28
CA SER A 80 3.53 15.41 -5.53
C SER A 80 2.57 15.98 -6.59
N ILE A 81 1.43 15.33 -6.80
CA ILE A 81 0.41 15.81 -7.74
C ILE A 81 -0.22 17.13 -7.27
N LYS A 82 -0.43 17.30 -5.96
CA LYS A 82 -0.98 18.55 -5.40
C LYS A 82 -0.01 19.71 -5.58
N ARG A 83 1.29 19.51 -5.35
CA ARG A 83 2.33 20.54 -5.58
C ARG A 83 2.39 20.94 -7.06
N TYR A 84 2.26 19.99 -7.98
CA TYR A 84 2.13 20.27 -9.41
C TYR A 84 0.91 21.15 -9.73
N HIS A 85 -0.28 20.75 -9.29
CA HIS A 85 -1.53 21.48 -9.58
C HIS A 85 -1.50 22.90 -9.00
N ASN A 86 -0.85 23.08 -7.85
CA ASN A 86 -0.64 24.38 -7.22
C ASN A 86 0.49 25.20 -7.87
N LYS A 87 1.11 24.69 -8.96
CA LYS A 87 2.24 25.31 -9.67
C LYS A 87 3.45 25.59 -8.77
N VAL A 88 3.60 24.80 -7.71
CA VAL A 88 4.76 24.84 -6.80
C VAL A 88 5.97 24.23 -7.48
N ILE A 89 5.74 23.21 -8.31
CA ILE A 89 6.75 22.48 -9.09
C ILE A 89 6.29 22.32 -10.54
N THR A 90 7.26 22.17 -11.44
CA THR A 90 7.07 21.98 -12.87
C THR A 90 6.70 20.54 -13.21
N ALA A 91 6.20 20.30 -14.43
CA ALA A 91 5.90 18.95 -14.89
C ALA A 91 7.14 18.02 -14.87
N ALA A 92 8.33 18.56 -15.14
CA ALA A 92 9.57 17.78 -15.09
C ALA A 92 9.92 17.35 -13.67
N GLU A 93 9.86 18.27 -12.71
CA GLU A 93 10.13 17.98 -11.28
C GLU A 93 9.14 16.96 -10.71
N VAL A 94 7.86 17.03 -11.09
CA VAL A 94 6.87 16.05 -10.62
C VAL A 94 7.14 14.67 -11.20
N ILE A 95 7.51 14.59 -12.49
CA ILE A 95 7.90 13.32 -13.11
C ILE A 95 9.09 12.72 -12.35
N GLU A 96 10.09 13.52 -11.98
CA GLU A 96 11.22 13.05 -11.17
C GLU A 96 10.76 12.52 -9.80
N GLU A 97 9.87 13.24 -9.10
CA GLU A 97 9.31 12.76 -7.83
C GLU A 97 8.53 11.44 -7.98
N LEU A 98 7.76 11.28 -9.07
CA LEU A 98 7.05 10.04 -9.36
C LEU A 98 8.00 8.88 -9.70
N ILE A 99 9.13 9.16 -10.38
CA ILE A 99 10.20 8.19 -10.63
C ILE A 99 10.87 7.78 -9.31
N GLU A 100 11.09 8.71 -8.38
CA GLU A 100 11.63 8.37 -7.06
C GLU A 100 10.63 7.55 -6.23
N LEU A 101 9.34 7.90 -6.25
CA LEU A 101 8.29 7.10 -5.62
C LEU A 101 8.25 5.67 -6.19
N SER A 102 8.45 5.54 -7.50
CA SER A 102 8.58 4.25 -8.16
C SER A 102 9.76 3.42 -7.64
N LYS A 103 10.92 4.03 -7.42
CA LYS A 103 12.10 3.36 -6.85
C LYS A 103 11.87 2.98 -5.40
N GLU A 104 11.16 3.83 -4.65
CA GLU A 104 10.77 3.56 -3.27
C GLU A 104 9.91 2.29 -3.16
N ILE A 105 8.91 2.16 -4.04
CA ILE A 105 8.06 0.95 -4.12
C ILE A 105 8.92 -0.30 -4.30
N LYS A 106 9.90 -0.27 -5.21
CA LYS A 106 10.81 -1.41 -5.46
C LYS A 106 11.74 -1.69 -4.28
N ARG A 107 12.05 -0.69 -3.46
CA ARG A 107 12.87 -0.88 -2.26
C ARG A 107 12.05 -1.60 -1.19
N ILE A 108 10.84 -1.14 -0.94
CA ILE A 108 9.89 -1.74 0.00
C ILE A 108 9.66 -3.22 -0.33
N ASP A 109 9.54 -3.59 -1.62
CA ASP A 109 9.39 -4.99 -2.05
C ASP A 109 10.49 -5.95 -1.58
N LYS A 110 11.68 -5.44 -1.29
CA LYS A 110 12.82 -6.25 -0.86
C LYS A 110 12.86 -6.42 0.65
N GLU A 111 12.29 -5.48 1.40
CA GLU A 111 12.38 -5.44 2.86
C GLU A 111 11.82 -6.69 3.56
N PRO A 112 10.63 -7.25 3.19
CA PRO A 112 10.13 -8.47 3.82
C PRO A 112 11.17 -9.60 3.76
N LYS A 113 11.76 -9.82 2.58
CA LYS A 113 12.75 -10.87 2.35
C LYS A 113 14.04 -10.63 3.12
N GLU A 114 14.52 -9.39 3.15
CA GLU A 114 15.72 -9.01 3.93
C GLU A 114 15.50 -9.18 5.44
N MET A 115 14.26 -9.02 5.90
CA MET A 115 13.87 -9.24 7.29
C MET A 115 13.48 -10.69 7.61
N GLY A 116 13.46 -11.59 6.62
CA GLY A 116 13.02 -12.97 6.80
C GLY A 116 11.54 -13.09 7.16
N LEU A 117 10.71 -12.13 6.74
CA LEU A 117 9.28 -12.07 6.96
C LEU A 117 8.52 -12.39 5.68
N SER A 118 7.35 -13.02 5.82
CA SER A 118 6.34 -13.05 4.77
C SER A 118 5.73 -11.66 4.55
N GLU A 119 5.07 -11.45 3.41
CA GLU A 119 4.38 -10.19 3.11
C GLU A 119 3.37 -9.80 4.21
N TYR A 120 2.67 -10.79 4.77
CA TYR A 120 1.68 -10.56 5.83
C TYR A 120 2.33 -10.23 7.17
N GLU A 121 3.37 -10.94 7.59
CA GLU A 121 4.09 -10.61 8.83
C GLU A 121 4.75 -9.23 8.72
N TYR A 122 5.27 -8.89 7.54
CA TYR A 122 5.83 -7.57 7.29
C TYR A 122 4.76 -6.47 7.36
N ALA A 123 3.55 -6.71 6.88
CA ALA A 123 2.45 -5.76 7.05
C ALA A 123 2.06 -5.54 8.52
N PHE A 124 2.23 -6.56 9.38
CA PHE A 124 2.08 -6.39 10.83
C PHE A 124 3.26 -5.63 11.44
N TYR A 125 4.47 -5.83 10.93
CA TYR A 125 5.66 -5.09 11.34
C TYR A 125 5.49 -3.60 11.04
N THR A 126 5.06 -3.22 9.83
CA THR A 126 4.82 -1.82 9.47
C THR A 126 3.69 -1.22 10.33
N ALA A 127 2.62 -1.99 10.62
CA ALA A 127 1.52 -1.56 11.48
C ALA A 127 1.95 -1.16 12.91
N ILE A 128 2.95 -1.84 13.47
CA ILE A 128 3.49 -1.51 14.80
C ILE A 128 4.67 -0.54 14.72
N ALA A 129 5.45 -0.55 13.64
CA ALA A 129 6.60 0.33 13.45
C ALA A 129 6.23 1.75 12.97
N ASP A 130 4.98 1.98 12.55
CA ASP A 130 4.45 3.31 12.20
C ASP A 130 4.56 4.33 13.34
N ASN A 131 4.71 3.86 14.58
CA ASN A 131 4.85 4.71 15.76
C ASN A 131 6.30 5.10 16.03
N GLU A 132 6.58 6.39 16.11
CA GLU A 132 7.91 6.95 16.38
C GLU A 132 8.49 6.42 17.70
N SER A 133 7.74 6.48 18.81
CA SER A 133 8.18 5.94 20.11
C SER A 133 8.54 4.45 20.04
N ALA A 134 7.85 3.66 19.21
CA ALA A 134 8.17 2.24 19.07
C ALA A 134 9.49 2.04 18.32
N ARG A 135 9.75 2.82 17.27
CA ARG A 135 11.02 2.79 16.52
C ARG A 135 12.22 3.26 17.35
N GLU A 136 12.00 4.24 18.22
CA GLU A 136 13.07 4.79 19.08
C GLU A 136 13.38 3.91 20.28
N LEU A 137 12.34 3.35 20.92
CA LEU A 137 12.47 2.66 22.21
C LEU A 137 12.60 1.15 22.07
N MET A 138 12.22 0.56 20.92
CA MET A 138 12.29 -0.87 20.68
C MET A 138 13.36 -1.23 19.67
N GLN A 139 14.06 -2.34 19.92
CA GLN A 139 15.03 -2.87 18.97
C GLN A 139 14.31 -3.44 17.74
N LYS A 140 14.93 -3.30 16.56
CA LYS A 140 14.37 -3.80 15.28
C LYS A 140 14.01 -5.28 15.34
N ASP A 141 14.87 -6.12 15.95
CA ASP A 141 14.60 -7.55 16.10
C ASP A 141 13.39 -7.83 17.02
N THR A 142 13.19 -7.04 18.08
CA THR A 142 12.02 -7.18 18.96
C THR A 142 10.72 -6.82 18.23
N LEU A 143 10.72 -5.76 17.41
CA LEU A 143 9.58 -5.41 16.57
C LEU A 143 9.29 -6.48 15.52
N ARG A 144 10.34 -7.04 14.88
CA ARG A 144 10.20 -8.16 13.94
C ARG A 144 9.53 -9.37 14.61
N GLU A 145 10.02 -9.81 15.76
CA GLU A 145 9.45 -10.94 16.49
C GLU A 145 8.01 -10.68 16.95
N LEU A 146 7.73 -9.47 17.43
CA LEU A 146 6.40 -9.04 17.81
C LEU A 146 5.42 -9.11 16.63
N ALA A 147 5.84 -8.69 15.43
CA ALA A 147 5.03 -8.75 14.23
C ALA A 147 4.63 -10.18 13.87
N VAL A 148 5.59 -11.12 13.88
CA VAL A 148 5.34 -12.56 13.65
C VAL A 148 4.33 -13.10 14.65
N VAL A 149 4.53 -12.80 15.94
CA VAL A 149 3.65 -13.29 17.01
C VAL A 149 2.25 -12.68 16.92
N LEU A 150 2.13 -11.40 16.54
CA LEU A 150 0.83 -10.78 16.32
C LEU A 150 0.09 -11.42 15.14
N PHE A 151 0.78 -11.61 14.02
CA PHE A 151 0.21 -12.28 12.84
C PHE A 151 -0.31 -13.67 13.19
N GLU A 152 0.52 -14.51 13.83
CA GLU A 152 0.13 -15.86 14.24
C GLU A 152 -1.04 -15.88 15.22
N LYS A 153 -1.05 -14.97 16.21
CA LYS A 153 -2.18 -14.86 17.15
C LYS A 153 -3.46 -14.42 16.47
N VAL A 154 -3.38 -13.50 15.52
CA VAL A 154 -4.54 -13.10 14.72
C VAL A 154 -5.02 -14.26 13.88
N LYS A 155 -4.13 -14.97 13.17
CA LYS A 155 -4.46 -16.15 12.37
C LYS A 155 -5.19 -17.23 13.16
N GLN A 156 -4.68 -17.58 14.34
CA GLN A 156 -5.31 -18.59 15.21
C GLN A 156 -6.67 -18.18 15.79
N ASN A 157 -6.98 -16.88 15.79
CA ASN A 157 -8.21 -16.33 16.38
C ASN A 157 -9.15 -15.72 15.34
N ALA A 158 -8.74 -15.65 14.07
CA ALA A 158 -9.58 -15.30 12.96
C ALA A 158 -10.55 -16.46 12.73
N SER A 159 -11.83 -16.23 13.00
CA SER A 159 -12.87 -17.17 12.55
C SER A 159 -13.13 -16.95 11.06
N ILE A 160 -13.60 -17.99 10.37
CA ILE A 160 -14.08 -17.94 8.98
C ILE A 160 -15.04 -16.75 8.72
N ASP A 161 -15.85 -16.36 9.72
CA ASP A 161 -16.80 -15.24 9.63
C ASP A 161 -16.24 -13.90 10.18
N TRP A 162 -15.05 -13.49 9.76
CA TRP A 162 -14.43 -12.23 10.21
C TRP A 162 -15.29 -11.00 9.95
N THR A 163 -15.93 -10.96 8.77
CA THR A 163 -16.61 -9.79 8.20
C THR A 163 -17.87 -9.35 8.96
N ILE A 164 -18.32 -10.11 9.99
CA ILE A 164 -19.69 -9.96 10.51
C ILE A 164 -19.79 -9.82 12.05
N LYS A 165 -18.75 -10.03 12.87
CA LYS A 165 -18.93 -10.07 14.35
C LYS A 165 -17.99 -9.14 15.14
N GLU A 166 -18.55 -8.04 15.68
CA GLU A 166 -17.91 -7.15 16.67
C GLU A 166 -17.27 -7.92 17.85
N ASN A 167 -17.81 -9.09 18.21
CA ASN A 167 -17.26 -9.97 19.24
C ASN A 167 -15.85 -10.51 18.89
N VAL A 168 -15.59 -10.86 17.63
CA VAL A 168 -14.28 -11.35 17.15
C VAL A 168 -13.27 -10.21 17.22
N ARG A 169 -13.66 -9.03 16.72
CA ARG A 169 -12.86 -7.80 16.78
C ARG A 169 -12.50 -7.42 18.22
N ALA A 170 -13.46 -7.47 19.14
CA ALA A 170 -13.23 -7.20 20.56
C ALA A 170 -12.26 -8.20 21.20
N LYS A 171 -12.40 -9.51 20.90
CA LYS A 171 -11.48 -10.55 21.38
C LYS A 171 -10.05 -10.30 20.88
N LEU A 172 -9.89 -10.00 19.59
CA LEU A 172 -8.59 -9.73 19.00
C LEU A 172 -7.95 -8.47 19.55
N ARG A 173 -8.74 -7.41 19.78
CA ARG A 173 -8.26 -6.19 20.43
C ARG A 173 -7.60 -6.49 21.77
N VAL A 174 -8.19 -7.36 22.57
CA VAL A 174 -7.62 -7.79 23.86
C VAL A 174 -6.31 -8.57 23.65
N ILE A 175 -6.28 -9.49 22.67
CA ILE A 175 -5.09 -10.29 22.33
C ILE A 175 -3.94 -9.39 21.87
N VAL A 176 -4.20 -8.46 20.95
CA VAL A 176 -3.21 -7.50 20.43
C VAL A 176 -2.67 -6.64 21.57
N LYS A 177 -3.54 -6.00 22.38
CA LYS A 177 -3.10 -5.19 23.54
C LYS A 177 -2.23 -5.96 24.50
N ARG A 178 -2.62 -7.19 24.83
CA ARG A 178 -1.84 -8.05 25.73
C ARG A 178 -0.48 -8.39 25.14
N THR A 179 -0.42 -8.69 23.84
CA THR A 179 0.82 -9.05 23.14
C THR A 179 1.76 -7.84 23.06
N LEU A 180 1.27 -6.66 22.66
CA LEU A 180 2.05 -5.42 22.68
C LEU A 180 2.65 -5.16 24.07
N ARG A 181 1.86 -5.31 25.14
CA ARG A 181 2.35 -5.13 26.52
C ARG A 181 3.41 -6.15 26.93
N GLN A 182 3.28 -7.41 26.51
CA GLN A 182 4.25 -8.47 26.82
C GLN A 182 5.63 -8.20 26.21
N TYR A 183 5.67 -7.56 25.05
CA TYR A 183 6.90 -7.19 24.35
C TYR A 183 7.44 -5.81 24.75
N GLY A 184 6.85 -5.17 25.77
CA GLY A 184 7.31 -3.85 26.25
C GLY A 184 6.98 -2.70 25.31
N TYR A 185 5.94 -2.82 24.47
CA TYR A 185 5.54 -1.76 23.56
C TYR A 185 5.15 -0.47 24.33
N PRO A 186 5.63 0.71 23.90
CA PRO A 186 5.37 1.98 24.58
C PRO A 186 3.86 2.25 24.80
N PRO A 187 3.45 2.62 26.04
CA PRO A 187 2.04 2.77 26.39
C PRO A 187 1.37 4.02 25.78
N ASP A 188 2.14 5.04 25.44
CA ASP A 188 1.70 6.30 24.84
C ASP A 188 0.98 6.09 23.50
N MET A 189 1.49 5.18 22.66
CA MET A 189 0.96 4.90 21.33
C MET A 189 0.33 3.51 21.19
N GLN A 190 0.25 2.73 22.29
CA GLN A 190 -0.28 1.37 22.26
C GLN A 190 -1.72 1.30 21.72
N ALA A 191 -2.56 2.29 22.02
CA ALA A 191 -3.94 2.34 21.56
C ALA A 191 -4.03 2.49 20.03
N LEU A 192 -3.20 3.37 19.45
CA LEU A 192 -3.13 3.58 18.00
C LEU A 192 -2.58 2.33 17.30
N ALA A 193 -1.45 1.78 17.80
CA ALA A 193 -0.86 0.56 17.28
C ALA A 193 -1.86 -0.61 17.28
N THR A 194 -2.64 -0.75 18.35
CA THR A 194 -3.70 -1.77 18.43
C THR A 194 -4.72 -1.60 17.31
N GLU A 195 -5.21 -0.38 17.09
CA GLU A 195 -6.22 -0.12 16.06
C GLU A 195 -5.65 -0.33 14.65
N THR A 196 -4.40 0.07 14.40
CA THR A 196 -3.73 -0.14 13.12
C THR A 196 -3.53 -1.63 12.83
N VAL A 197 -3.10 -2.41 13.82
CA VAL A 197 -2.99 -3.88 13.70
C VAL A 197 -4.35 -4.53 13.45
N LEU A 198 -5.42 -4.07 14.10
CA LEU A 198 -6.77 -4.60 13.84
C LEU A 198 -7.25 -4.32 12.42
N LYS A 199 -7.03 -3.10 11.91
CA LYS A 199 -7.36 -2.75 10.52
C LYS A 199 -6.52 -3.54 9.53
N GLN A 200 -5.24 -3.76 9.82
CA GLN A 200 -4.37 -4.60 9.01
C GLN A 200 -4.86 -6.06 9.00
N ALA A 201 -5.31 -6.58 10.14
CA ALA A 201 -5.91 -7.90 10.22
C ALA A 201 -7.22 -8.00 9.43
N GLU A 202 -8.08 -6.97 9.52
CA GLU A 202 -9.33 -6.89 8.76
C GLU A 202 -9.10 -6.92 7.25
N LEU A 203 -8.07 -6.21 6.79
CA LEU A 203 -7.70 -6.13 5.38
C LEU A 203 -7.34 -7.49 4.77
N ILE A 204 -6.62 -8.33 5.51
CA ILE A 204 -6.09 -9.60 5.01
C ILE A 204 -6.94 -10.80 5.41
N ALA A 205 -8.05 -10.60 6.14
CA ALA A 205 -8.87 -11.68 6.67
C ALA A 205 -9.43 -12.62 5.57
N ASP A 206 -9.84 -12.06 4.44
CA ASP A 206 -10.34 -12.83 3.29
C ASP A 206 -9.23 -13.71 2.69
N GLU A 207 -8.01 -13.17 2.57
CA GLU A 207 -6.84 -13.91 2.07
C GLU A 207 -6.43 -15.02 3.06
N MET A 208 -6.44 -14.74 4.36
CA MET A 208 -6.11 -15.71 5.41
C MET A 208 -7.07 -16.90 5.44
N THR A 209 -8.35 -16.68 5.12
CA THR A 209 -9.36 -17.75 5.06
C THR A 209 -9.14 -18.67 3.86
N ASN A 210 -8.54 -18.16 2.78
CA ASN A 210 -8.21 -18.93 1.57
C ASN A 210 -6.85 -19.66 1.65
N MET A 211 -6.10 -19.47 2.75
CA MET A 211 -4.80 -20.12 2.99
C MET A 211 -4.88 -21.49 3.68
N GLU A 212 -6.08 -21.91 4.12
CA GLU A 212 -6.35 -23.24 4.71
C GLU A 212 -6.62 -24.31 3.65
#